data_AF-A0A7Y7BFG7-F1
#
_entry.id   AF-A0A7Y7BFG7-F1
#
_cell.length_a   1.000
_cell.length_b   1.000
_cell.length_c   1.000
_cell.angle_alpha   90.00
_cell.angle_beta   90.00
_cell.angle_gamma   90.00
#
_symmetry.space_group_name_H-M   'P 1'
#
loop_
_entity.id
_entity.type
_entity.pdbx_description
1 polymer ?
#
loop_
_entity_poly.entity_id
_entity_poly.type
_entity_poly.pdbx_seq_one_letter_code
_entity_poly.pdbx_strand_id
1 'polypeptide(L)'
;MDSIHDTISYVSELMPDRIAFYSYAHVPWQRPGQRAYSEVDLPSPEMKRKLNQFGQQRLRDLGYELVGMDHFALPDDSLVEAMHSEELHRNFMGYTVNPGKLLIGLGVSSISDIHLAYAQNVKTVEGYLQQIQEGKLPVFKGHEMSSEDLKTKEQILKVACQKHFSLDGLAVEAILTVQDLIDDGLLTQEGNNLLVTETGNQYLRNICSLFDPNYGKKREGKVFSQAV
;
A
#
# COMPACT_ATOMS: atom_id res chain seq x y z
N MET A 1 6.39 -6.24 23.67
CA MET A 1 4.91 -6.15 23.70
C MET A 1 4.50 -4.89 24.43
N ASP A 2 5.02 -4.68 25.63
CA ASP A 2 4.75 -3.52 26.51
C ASP A 2 4.87 -2.16 25.79
N SER A 3 5.95 -1.93 25.01
CA SER A 3 6.11 -0.68 24.25
C SER A 3 4.96 -0.37 23.27
N ILE A 4 4.41 -1.37 22.57
CA ILE A 4 3.24 -1.17 21.69
C ILE A 4 1.99 -0.95 22.53
N HIS A 5 1.83 -1.68 23.62
CA HIS A 5 0.70 -1.49 24.54
C HIS A 5 0.65 -0.06 25.08
N ASP A 6 1.78 0.46 25.55
CA ASP A 6 1.87 1.81 26.10
C ASP A 6 1.62 2.87 25.01
N THR A 7 2.17 2.66 23.81
CA THR A 7 1.90 3.53 22.66
C THR A 7 0.40 3.58 22.34
N ILE A 8 -0.26 2.42 22.28
CA ILE A 8 -1.71 2.36 22.02
C ILE A 8 -2.52 2.98 23.17
N SER A 9 -2.04 2.88 24.41
CA SER A 9 -2.68 3.55 25.55
C SER A 9 -2.71 5.07 25.34
N TYR A 10 -1.59 5.68 24.92
CA TYR A 10 -1.58 7.10 24.55
C TYR A 10 -2.45 7.42 23.34
N VAL A 11 -2.49 6.53 22.33
CA VAL A 11 -3.40 6.69 21.19
C VAL A 11 -4.86 6.70 21.63
N SER A 12 -5.23 5.87 22.61
CA SER A 12 -6.59 5.82 23.16
C SER A 12 -6.99 7.09 23.93
N GLU A 13 -6.02 7.85 24.43
CA GLU A 13 -6.27 9.16 25.03
C GLU A 13 -6.46 10.25 23.97
N LEU A 14 -5.76 10.14 22.84
CA LEU A 14 -5.80 11.12 21.75
C LEU A 14 -6.97 10.91 20.78
N MET A 15 -7.37 9.66 20.56
CA MET A 15 -8.40 9.23 19.62
C MET A 15 -8.36 9.94 18.26
N PRO A 16 -7.24 9.87 17.51
CA PRO A 16 -7.18 10.47 16.17
C PRO A 16 -8.19 9.78 15.23
N ASP A 17 -8.78 10.52 14.30
CA ASP A 17 -9.79 9.96 13.38
C ASP A 17 -9.24 8.85 12.47
N ARG A 18 -7.94 8.94 12.12
CA ARG A 18 -7.25 8.01 11.22
C ARG A 18 -5.85 7.67 11.73
N ILE A 19 -5.45 6.41 11.54
CA ILE A 19 -4.15 5.89 11.95
C ILE A 19 -3.53 5.10 10.80
N ALA A 20 -2.25 5.34 10.51
CA ALA A 20 -1.46 4.50 9.63
C ALA A 20 -0.44 3.71 10.47
N PHE A 21 -0.69 2.43 10.67
CA PHE A 21 0.08 1.56 11.57
C PHE A 21 1.06 0.67 10.79
N TYR A 22 2.10 1.29 10.24
CA TYR A 22 3.06 0.61 9.36
C TYR A 22 4.03 -0.31 10.10
N SER A 23 4.38 -1.41 9.41
CA SER A 23 5.57 -2.17 9.75
C SER A 23 6.85 -1.45 9.29
N TYR A 24 7.87 -1.37 10.15
CA TYR A 24 9.11 -0.65 9.86
C TYR A 24 9.89 -1.30 8.70
N ALA A 25 10.15 -0.54 7.63
CA ALA A 25 10.98 -0.98 6.52
C ALA A 25 12.45 -0.56 6.72
N HIS A 26 13.33 -1.54 6.97
CA HIS A 26 14.76 -1.31 7.11
C HIS A 26 15.48 -1.43 5.75
N VAL A 27 15.98 -0.31 5.26
CA VAL A 27 16.64 -0.10 3.96
C VAL A 27 17.86 0.83 4.07
N PRO A 28 18.87 0.52 4.91
CA PRO A 28 20.01 1.40 5.19
C PRO A 28 20.91 1.71 3.97
N TRP A 29 20.81 0.91 2.90
CA TRP A 29 21.46 1.17 1.62
C TRP A 29 20.82 2.35 0.87
N GLN A 30 19.51 2.57 1.03
CA GLN A 30 18.77 3.66 0.41
C GLN A 30 18.58 4.86 1.35
N ARG A 31 18.50 4.61 2.67
CA ARG A 31 18.29 5.63 3.70
C ARG A 31 19.45 5.59 4.70
N PRO A 32 20.53 6.37 4.46
CA PRO A 32 21.73 6.32 5.30
C PRO A 32 21.47 6.60 6.79
N GLY A 33 20.45 7.41 7.12
CA GLY A 33 20.06 7.66 8.51
C GLY A 33 19.64 6.40 9.29
N GLN A 34 19.19 5.35 8.60
CA GLN A 34 18.86 4.07 9.25
C GLN A 34 20.11 3.27 9.68
N ARG A 35 21.33 3.67 9.27
CA ARG A 35 22.59 3.04 9.71
C ARG A 35 22.94 3.34 11.17
N ALA A 36 22.17 4.21 11.83
CA ALA A 36 22.31 4.49 13.26
C ALA A 36 21.92 3.29 14.15
N TYR A 37 21.18 2.32 13.60
CA TYR A 37 20.78 1.10 14.29
C TYR A 37 21.15 -0.11 13.42
N SER A 38 21.41 -1.23 14.08
CA SER A 38 21.79 -2.49 13.46
C SER A 38 20.64 -3.49 13.49
N GLU A 39 20.79 -4.62 12.79
CA GLU A 39 19.76 -5.68 12.78
C GLU A 39 19.49 -6.25 14.19
N VAL A 40 20.44 -6.16 15.12
CA VAL A 40 20.25 -6.64 16.51
C VAL A 40 19.42 -5.69 17.36
N ASP A 41 19.30 -4.42 16.94
CA ASP A 41 18.43 -3.43 17.60
C ASP A 41 16.98 -3.55 17.14
N LEU A 42 16.74 -4.32 16.08
CA LEU A 42 15.42 -4.51 15.49
C LEU A 42 14.77 -5.79 16.03
N PRO A 43 13.44 -5.81 16.22
CA PRO A 43 12.73 -7.04 16.49
C PRO A 43 12.99 -8.08 15.39
N SER A 44 13.14 -9.34 15.78
CA SER A 44 13.18 -10.45 14.81
C SER A 44 11.90 -10.45 13.95
N PRO A 45 11.91 -11.02 12.73
CA PRO A 45 10.72 -11.07 11.87
C PRO A 45 9.49 -11.65 12.59
N GLU A 46 9.69 -12.73 13.36
CA GLU A 46 8.62 -13.34 14.16
C GLU A 46 8.06 -12.38 15.22
N MET A 47 8.93 -11.67 15.94
CA MET A 47 8.52 -10.67 16.94
C MET A 47 7.82 -9.48 16.27
N LYS A 48 8.31 -9.02 15.13
CA LYS A 48 7.71 -7.93 14.35
C LYS A 48 6.28 -8.27 13.94
N ARG A 49 6.05 -9.48 13.44
CA ARG A 49 4.71 -9.98 13.12
C ARG A 49 3.80 -10.01 14.36
N LYS A 50 4.29 -10.52 15.49
CA LYS A 50 3.56 -10.53 16.77
C LYS A 50 3.19 -9.12 17.24
N LEU A 51 4.13 -8.17 17.17
CA LEU A 51 3.90 -6.77 17.54
C LEU A 51 2.87 -6.11 16.63
N ASN A 52 2.94 -6.37 15.32
CA ASN A 52 2.00 -5.82 14.36
C ASN A 52 0.58 -6.38 14.58
N GLN A 53 0.44 -7.71 14.72
CA GLN A 53 -0.85 -8.33 15.00
C GLN A 53 -1.47 -7.82 16.31
N PHE A 54 -0.65 -7.68 17.35
CA PHE A 54 -1.09 -7.13 18.63
C PHE A 54 -1.56 -5.68 18.51
N GLY A 55 -0.78 -4.80 17.87
CA GLY A 55 -1.16 -3.41 17.67
C GLY A 55 -2.44 -3.27 16.86
N GLN A 56 -2.57 -4.01 15.75
CA GLN A 56 -3.80 -4.01 14.94
C GLN A 56 -5.01 -4.48 15.75
N GLN A 57 -4.87 -5.53 16.56
CA GLN A 57 -5.96 -5.98 17.42
C GLN A 57 -6.36 -4.92 18.43
N ARG A 58 -5.40 -4.22 19.06
CA ARG A 58 -5.73 -3.15 20.01
C ARG A 58 -6.41 -1.96 19.35
N LEU A 59 -6.05 -1.61 18.12
CA LEU A 59 -6.78 -0.59 17.36
C LEU A 59 -8.24 -1.01 17.12
N ARG A 60 -8.48 -2.27 16.75
CA ARG A 60 -9.85 -2.81 16.64
C ARG A 60 -10.59 -2.80 17.97
N ASP A 61 -9.93 -3.15 19.07
CA ASP A 61 -10.51 -3.09 20.42
C ASP A 61 -10.95 -1.66 20.80
N LEU A 62 -10.28 -0.62 20.27
CA LEU A 62 -10.63 0.79 20.43
C LEU A 62 -11.73 1.27 19.48
N GLY A 63 -12.24 0.42 18.60
CA GLY A 63 -13.31 0.74 17.64
C GLY A 63 -12.84 1.21 16.27
N TYR A 64 -11.54 1.16 15.97
CA TYR A 64 -11.04 1.46 14.63
C TYR A 64 -11.31 0.31 13.65
N GLU A 65 -11.68 0.67 12.43
CA GLU A 65 -11.86 -0.26 11.33
C GLU A 65 -10.66 -0.25 10.38
N LEU A 66 -10.29 -1.43 9.86
CA LEU A 66 -9.22 -1.55 8.87
C LEU A 66 -9.74 -1.19 7.48
N VAL A 67 -9.50 0.06 7.06
CA VAL A 67 -9.79 0.55 5.71
C VAL A 67 -9.03 -0.30 4.68
N GLY A 68 -7.73 -0.48 4.86
CA GLY A 68 -6.94 -1.36 4.01
C GLY A 68 -5.43 -1.29 4.25
N MET A 69 -4.74 -2.39 3.97
CA MET A 69 -3.32 -2.60 4.30
C MET A 69 -3.03 -2.29 5.78
N ASP A 70 -2.46 -1.12 6.06
CA ASP A 70 -2.03 -0.66 7.39
C ASP A 70 -2.85 0.55 7.89
N HIS A 71 -3.93 0.93 7.19
CA HIS A 71 -4.72 2.13 7.51
C HIS A 71 -6.00 1.79 8.26
N PHE A 72 -6.18 2.49 9.37
CA PHE A 72 -7.30 2.39 10.28
C PHE A 72 -8.03 3.73 10.35
N ALA A 73 -9.35 3.71 10.51
CA ALA A 73 -10.16 4.90 10.70
C ALA A 73 -11.35 4.60 11.62
N LEU A 74 -11.90 5.63 12.26
CA LEU A 74 -13.12 5.49 13.06
C LEU A 74 -14.35 5.20 12.17
N PRO A 75 -15.41 4.57 12.70
CA PRO A 75 -16.55 4.12 11.89
C PRO A 75 -17.31 5.23 11.17
N ASP A 76 -17.26 6.46 11.68
CA ASP A 76 -17.87 7.66 11.11
C ASP A 76 -16.96 8.39 10.10
N ASP A 77 -15.78 7.85 9.83
CA ASP A 77 -14.88 8.42 8.84
C ASP A 77 -15.34 8.09 7.42
N SER A 78 -15.31 9.11 6.55
CA SER A 78 -15.64 8.97 5.11
C SER A 78 -14.91 7.84 4.37
N LEU A 79 -13.71 7.41 4.79
CA LEU A 79 -13.01 6.26 4.19
C LEU A 79 -13.67 4.92 4.56
N VAL A 80 -14.20 4.81 5.77
CA VAL A 80 -14.95 3.62 6.21
C VAL A 80 -16.28 3.55 5.47
N GLU A 81 -16.99 4.67 5.39
CA GLU A 81 -18.21 4.77 4.58
C GLU A 81 -17.95 4.36 3.12
N ALA A 82 -16.91 4.91 2.49
CA ALA A 82 -16.54 4.60 1.10
C ALA A 82 -16.07 3.14 0.93
N MET A 83 -15.43 2.54 1.94
CA MET A 83 -15.07 1.13 1.92
C MET A 83 -16.33 0.26 1.90
N HIS A 84 -17.32 0.57 2.73
CA HIS A 84 -18.58 -0.17 2.79
C HIS A 84 -19.49 0.06 1.58
N SER A 85 -19.43 1.24 0.95
CA SER A 85 -20.18 1.55 -0.28
C SER A 85 -19.47 1.14 -1.57
N GLU A 86 -18.29 0.51 -1.49
CA GLU A 86 -17.42 0.16 -2.62
C GLU A 86 -16.93 1.37 -3.47
N GLU A 87 -16.99 2.58 -2.91
CA GLU A 87 -16.52 3.84 -3.51
C GLU A 87 -15.11 4.25 -3.05
N LEU A 88 -14.43 3.38 -2.31
CA LEU A 88 -13.06 3.60 -1.86
C LEU A 88 -12.12 3.65 -3.06
N HIS A 89 -11.29 4.68 -3.11
CA HIS A 89 -10.25 4.84 -4.11
C HIS A 89 -8.87 4.91 -3.47
N ARG A 90 -7.84 4.71 -4.30
CA ARG A 90 -6.45 4.78 -3.86
C ARG A 90 -5.57 5.49 -4.88
N ASN A 91 -4.77 6.44 -4.41
CA ASN A 91 -3.78 7.15 -5.22
C ASN A 91 -2.40 7.14 -4.53
N PHE A 92 -1.45 7.96 -5.00
CA PHE A 92 -0.09 7.99 -4.45
C PHE A 92 -0.04 8.32 -2.94
N MET A 93 -1.01 9.08 -2.43
CA MET A 93 -1.08 9.52 -1.03
C MET A 93 -1.71 8.48 -0.09
N GLY A 94 -2.43 7.50 -0.63
CA GLY A 94 -3.14 6.50 0.16
C GLY A 94 -4.58 6.30 -0.30
N TYR A 95 -5.43 5.83 0.61
CA TYR A 95 -6.87 5.70 0.38
C TYR A 95 -7.55 7.07 0.41
N THR A 96 -8.59 7.22 -0.42
CA THR A 96 -9.31 8.49 -0.63
C THR A 96 -10.73 8.20 -1.11
N VAL A 97 -11.66 9.10 -0.80
CA VAL A 97 -13.03 9.09 -1.38
C VAL A 97 -13.10 9.83 -2.72
N ASN A 98 -12.01 10.48 -3.13
CA ASN A 98 -11.95 11.25 -4.37
C ASN A 98 -11.19 10.46 -5.46
N PRO A 99 -11.89 9.95 -6.50
CA PRO A 99 -11.27 9.24 -7.63
C PRO A 99 -10.53 10.15 -8.61
N GLY A 100 -10.41 11.45 -8.34
CA GLY A 100 -9.90 12.46 -9.27
C GLY A 100 -8.78 11.93 -10.15
N LYS A 101 -9.04 11.87 -11.46
CA LYS A 101 -8.09 11.35 -12.47
C LYS A 101 -6.89 12.27 -12.71
N LEU A 102 -6.87 13.43 -12.06
CA LEU A 102 -5.82 14.44 -12.20
C LEU A 102 -5.28 14.82 -10.82
N LEU A 103 -4.10 14.30 -10.52
CA LEU A 103 -3.28 14.66 -9.37
C LEU A 103 -2.01 15.34 -9.88
N ILE A 104 -1.85 16.63 -9.59
CA ILE A 104 -0.64 17.39 -9.94
C ILE A 104 0.22 17.54 -8.69
N GLY A 105 1.36 16.85 -8.68
CA GLY A 105 2.33 16.94 -7.60
C GLY A 105 3.21 18.18 -7.72
N LEU A 106 3.16 19.07 -6.73
CA LEU A 106 4.03 20.26 -6.66
C LEU A 106 5.20 20.03 -5.70
N GLY A 107 6.35 20.65 -6.01
CA GLY A 107 7.55 20.59 -5.18
C GLY A 107 8.53 19.46 -5.55
N VAL A 108 9.61 19.39 -4.78
CA VAL A 108 10.68 18.41 -4.95
C VAL A 108 10.14 16.99 -4.78
N SER A 109 10.57 16.07 -5.65
CA SER A 109 10.25 14.63 -5.64
C SER A 109 8.78 14.24 -5.82
N SER A 110 7.87 15.21 -5.92
CA SER A 110 6.42 14.98 -6.05
C SER A 110 6.11 14.15 -7.29
N ILE A 111 5.00 13.42 -7.21
CA ILE A 111 4.50 12.58 -8.30
C ILE A 111 3.12 13.08 -8.70
N SER A 112 2.94 13.24 -10.00
CA SER A 112 1.66 13.49 -10.64
C SER A 112 1.10 12.18 -11.22
N ASP A 113 -0.20 11.99 -11.10
CA ASP A 113 -0.98 10.92 -11.72
C ASP A 113 -2.11 11.56 -12.51
N ILE A 114 -2.05 11.46 -13.84
CA ILE A 114 -3.09 11.99 -14.73
C ILE A 114 -3.94 10.89 -15.37
N HIS A 115 -4.00 9.72 -14.72
CA HIS A 115 -4.59 8.47 -15.19
C HIS A 115 -3.82 7.81 -16.35
N LEU A 116 -3.51 8.57 -17.40
CA LEU A 116 -2.80 8.09 -18.60
C LEU A 116 -1.28 8.12 -18.48
N ALA A 117 -0.75 8.83 -17.48
CA ALA A 117 0.68 8.88 -17.25
C ALA A 117 1.01 9.21 -15.79
N TYR A 118 2.20 8.79 -15.38
CA TYR A 118 2.87 9.29 -14.18
C TYR A 118 4.00 10.22 -14.56
N ALA A 119 4.22 11.26 -13.76
CA ALA A 119 5.39 12.11 -13.85
C ALA A 119 5.97 12.34 -12.46
N GLN A 120 7.30 12.31 -12.32
CA GLN A 120 7.99 12.59 -11.08
C GLN A 120 8.91 13.80 -11.24
N ASN A 121 8.78 14.75 -10.31
CA ASN A 121 9.66 15.89 -10.24
C ASN A 121 11.08 15.50 -9.78
N VAL A 122 12.07 16.34 -10.09
CA VAL A 122 13.45 16.22 -9.64
C VAL A 122 13.50 15.97 -8.12
N LYS A 123 14.35 15.04 -7.70
CA LYS A 123 14.40 14.52 -6.32
C LYS A 123 15.31 15.32 -5.38
N THR A 124 16.13 16.22 -5.92
CA THR A 124 16.99 17.11 -5.14
C THR A 124 16.41 18.51 -5.15
N VAL A 125 16.57 19.22 -4.03
CA VAL A 125 16.06 20.58 -3.89
C VAL A 125 16.77 21.51 -4.87
N GLU A 126 18.09 21.37 -4.98
CA GLU A 126 18.95 22.18 -5.85
C GLU A 126 18.56 22.01 -7.32
N GLY A 127 18.40 20.75 -7.77
CA GLY A 127 18.03 20.45 -9.14
C GLY A 127 16.60 20.90 -9.47
N TYR A 128 15.67 20.75 -8.53
CA TYR A 128 14.31 21.25 -8.68
C TYR A 128 14.29 22.78 -8.85
N LEU A 129 14.97 23.50 -7.96
CA LEU A 129 15.04 24.97 -8.00
C LEU A 129 15.73 25.48 -9.26
N GLN A 130 16.81 24.84 -9.70
CA GLN A 130 17.50 25.20 -10.93
C GLN A 130 16.57 25.15 -12.14
N GLN A 131 15.80 24.06 -12.31
CA GLN A 131 14.87 23.94 -13.44
C GLN A 131 13.78 25.00 -13.42
N ILE A 132 13.24 25.31 -12.23
CA ILE A 132 12.25 26.37 -12.07
C ILE A 132 12.83 27.75 -12.45
N GLN A 133 14.06 28.06 -12.00
CA GLN A 133 14.74 29.32 -12.33
C GLN A 133 15.01 29.47 -13.83
N GLU A 134 15.22 28.36 -14.53
CA GLU A 134 15.39 28.32 -15.99
C GLU A 134 14.05 28.35 -16.76
N GLY A 135 12.90 28.43 -16.06
CA GLY A 135 11.57 28.42 -16.69
C GLY A 135 11.16 27.05 -17.25
N LYS A 136 11.79 25.96 -16.79
CA LYS A 136 11.52 24.58 -17.22
C LYS A 136 10.62 23.86 -16.21
N LEU A 137 9.78 22.96 -16.71
CA LEU A 137 9.05 22.03 -15.84
C LEU A 137 10.04 21.06 -15.19
N PRO A 138 10.04 20.90 -13.86
CA PRO A 138 11.04 20.13 -13.13
C PRO A 138 10.81 18.61 -13.20
N VAL A 139 10.34 18.09 -14.33
CA VAL A 139 10.02 16.67 -14.53
C VAL A 139 11.29 15.90 -14.81
N PHE A 140 11.65 14.98 -13.91
CA PHE A 140 12.85 14.15 -14.04
C PHE A 140 12.59 12.86 -14.81
N LYS A 141 11.42 12.24 -14.62
CA LYS A 141 11.02 11.02 -15.32
C LYS A 141 9.50 10.88 -15.37
N GLY A 142 9.00 10.11 -16.32
CA GLY A 142 7.59 9.75 -16.40
C GLY A 142 7.39 8.35 -16.97
N HIS A 143 6.14 7.91 -16.95
CA HIS A 143 5.67 6.67 -17.56
C HIS A 143 4.32 6.93 -18.21
N GLU A 144 4.23 6.77 -19.52
CA GLU A 144 2.96 6.80 -20.25
C GLU A 144 2.36 5.39 -20.23
N MET A 145 1.08 5.29 -19.88
CA MET A 145 0.39 4.02 -19.70
C MET A 145 -0.01 3.43 -21.05
N SER A 146 0.34 2.16 -21.28
CA SER A 146 -0.27 1.40 -22.38
C SER A 146 -1.73 1.01 -22.04
N SER A 147 -2.44 0.46 -23.03
CA SER A 147 -3.77 -0.13 -22.81
C SER A 147 -3.74 -1.26 -21.77
N GLU A 148 -2.65 -2.03 -21.74
CA GLU A 148 -2.44 -3.11 -20.80
C GLU A 148 -2.14 -2.55 -19.40
N ASP A 149 -1.30 -1.52 -19.29
CA ASP A 149 -1.02 -0.86 -18.02
C ASP A 149 -2.28 -0.31 -17.36
N LEU A 150 -3.18 0.30 -18.16
CA LEU A 150 -4.46 0.82 -17.66
C LEU A 150 -5.36 -0.29 -17.11
N LYS A 151 -5.46 -1.42 -17.82
CA LYS A 151 -6.24 -2.59 -17.36
C LYS A 151 -5.66 -3.19 -16.08
N THR A 152 -4.35 -3.39 -16.04
CA THR A 152 -3.66 -3.88 -14.83
C THR A 152 -3.84 -2.92 -13.66
N LYS A 153 -3.69 -1.60 -13.87
CA LYS A 153 -3.91 -0.58 -12.84
C LYS A 153 -5.33 -0.65 -12.30
N GLU A 154 -6.33 -0.74 -13.16
CA GLU A 154 -7.74 -0.83 -12.77
C GLU A 154 -8.01 -2.08 -11.93
N GLN A 155 -7.55 -3.26 -12.38
CA GLN A 155 -7.72 -4.51 -11.65
C GLN A 155 -7.06 -4.46 -10.27
N ILE A 156 -5.79 -4.03 -10.18
CA ILE A 156 -5.07 -3.92 -8.91
C ILE A 156 -5.76 -2.95 -7.96
N LEU A 157 -6.18 -1.78 -8.44
CA LEU A 157 -6.86 -0.79 -7.61
C LEU A 157 -8.21 -1.30 -7.12
N LYS A 158 -8.96 -2.01 -7.98
CA LYS A 158 -10.22 -2.64 -7.61
C LYS A 158 -10.03 -3.62 -6.47
N VAL A 159 -9.10 -4.57 -6.60
CA VAL A 159 -8.81 -5.55 -5.54
C VAL A 159 -8.30 -4.88 -4.26
N ALA A 160 -7.43 -3.88 -4.39
CA ALA A 160 -6.86 -3.18 -3.24
C ALA A 160 -7.89 -2.37 -2.43
N CYS A 161 -9.02 -1.98 -3.03
CA CYS A 161 -10.08 -1.20 -2.38
C CYS A 161 -11.28 -2.06 -2.00
N GLN A 162 -11.75 -2.92 -2.90
CA GLN A 162 -12.98 -3.70 -2.74
C GLN A 162 -12.75 -5.08 -2.13
N LYS A 163 -11.51 -5.59 -2.11
CA LYS A 163 -11.15 -6.87 -1.47
C LYS A 163 -11.90 -8.08 -2.05
N HIS A 164 -12.35 -8.01 -3.30
CA HIS A 164 -12.89 -9.14 -4.05
C HIS A 164 -12.59 -9.02 -5.55
N PHE A 165 -12.59 -10.14 -6.27
CA PHE A 165 -12.36 -10.20 -7.72
C PHE A 165 -12.94 -11.48 -8.34
N SER A 166 -12.97 -11.56 -9.67
CA SER A 166 -13.40 -12.76 -10.40
C SER A 166 -12.19 -13.52 -10.95
N LEU A 167 -12.29 -14.85 -11.09
CA LEU A 167 -11.35 -15.63 -11.88
C LEU A 167 -11.38 -15.23 -13.37
N ASP A 168 -12.49 -14.65 -13.83
CA ASP A 168 -12.62 -14.17 -15.21
C ASP A 168 -11.59 -13.09 -15.50
N GLY A 169 -10.78 -13.33 -16.54
CA GLY A 169 -9.75 -12.39 -16.98
C GLY A 169 -8.43 -12.49 -16.22
N LEU A 170 -8.27 -13.45 -15.31
CA LEU A 170 -6.95 -13.83 -14.82
C LEU A 170 -6.17 -14.60 -15.89
N ALA A 171 -4.86 -14.37 -15.92
CA ALA A 171 -3.95 -15.21 -16.70
C ALA A 171 -3.94 -16.64 -16.15
N VAL A 172 -3.74 -17.63 -17.02
CA VAL A 172 -3.76 -19.05 -16.63
C VAL A 172 -2.74 -19.35 -15.53
N GLU A 173 -1.58 -18.70 -15.59
CA GLU A 173 -0.51 -18.80 -14.60
C GLU A 173 -0.94 -18.27 -13.22
N ALA A 174 -1.78 -17.23 -13.19
CA ALA A 174 -2.30 -16.67 -11.95
C ALA A 174 -3.34 -17.59 -11.30
N ILE A 175 -4.12 -18.33 -12.09
CA ILE A 175 -5.14 -19.27 -11.58
C ILE A 175 -4.51 -20.36 -10.71
N LEU A 176 -3.32 -20.86 -11.08
CA LEU A 176 -2.60 -21.85 -10.26
C LEU A 176 -2.23 -21.28 -8.89
N THR A 177 -1.80 -20.01 -8.85
CA THR A 177 -1.45 -19.32 -7.60
C THR A 177 -2.68 -19.03 -6.75
N VAL A 178 -3.86 -18.82 -7.37
CA VAL A 178 -5.10 -18.59 -6.63
C VAL A 178 -5.46 -19.79 -5.76
N GLN A 179 -5.25 -21.02 -6.23
CA GLN A 179 -5.53 -22.19 -5.41
C GLN A 179 -4.64 -22.23 -4.16
N ASP A 180 -3.34 -21.95 -4.29
CA ASP A 180 -2.43 -21.87 -3.15
C ASP A 180 -2.89 -20.82 -2.12
N LEU A 181 -3.38 -19.67 -2.60
CA LEU A 181 -3.90 -18.60 -1.72
C LEU A 181 -5.21 -18.99 -1.02
N ILE A 182 -6.05 -19.81 -1.65
CA ILE A 182 -7.26 -20.37 -1.02
C ILE A 182 -6.86 -21.39 0.04
N ASP A 183 -5.92 -22.28 -0.28
CA ASP A 183 -5.44 -23.34 0.62
C ASP A 183 -4.77 -22.74 1.87
N ASP A 184 -4.06 -21.61 1.71
CA ASP A 184 -3.50 -20.81 2.80
C ASP A 184 -4.55 -19.98 3.59
N GLY A 185 -5.82 -20.01 3.18
CA GLY A 185 -6.92 -19.27 3.81
C GLY A 185 -6.88 -17.75 3.59
N LEU A 186 -6.15 -17.28 2.59
CA LEU A 186 -6.05 -15.86 2.24
C LEU A 186 -7.21 -15.40 1.35
N LEU A 187 -7.81 -16.34 0.62
CA LEU A 187 -8.98 -16.12 -0.22
C LEU A 187 -10.07 -17.14 0.13
N THR A 188 -11.34 -16.74 0.02
CA THR A 188 -12.46 -17.66 -0.12
C THR A 188 -13.05 -17.56 -1.51
N GLN A 189 -13.62 -18.67 -2.01
CA GLN A 189 -14.20 -18.72 -3.35
C GLN A 189 -15.69 -19.08 -3.28
N GLU A 190 -16.50 -18.30 -3.99
CA GLU A 190 -17.92 -18.55 -4.22
C GLU A 190 -18.21 -18.54 -5.73
N GLY A 191 -18.30 -19.73 -6.32
CA GLY A 191 -18.41 -19.88 -7.77
C GLY A 191 -17.17 -19.32 -8.46
N ASN A 192 -17.33 -18.23 -9.21
CA ASN A 192 -16.22 -17.56 -9.92
C ASN A 192 -15.66 -16.34 -9.17
N ASN A 193 -16.29 -15.96 -8.06
CA ASN A 193 -15.88 -14.81 -7.26
C ASN A 193 -14.94 -15.25 -6.13
N LEU A 194 -13.92 -14.45 -5.89
CA LEU A 194 -12.98 -14.58 -4.78
C LEU A 194 -13.09 -13.39 -3.85
N LEU A 195 -13.11 -13.67 -2.56
CA LEU A 195 -13.12 -12.67 -1.51
C LEU A 195 -11.82 -12.78 -0.71
N VAL A 196 -11.21 -11.64 -0.41
CA VAL A 196 -10.03 -11.56 0.44
C VAL A 196 -10.45 -11.70 1.89
N THR A 197 -9.89 -12.68 2.59
CA THR A 197 -10.20 -12.93 4.00
C THR A 197 -9.57 -11.86 4.90
N GLU A 198 -9.92 -11.85 6.18
CA GLU A 198 -9.25 -10.98 7.17
C GLU A 198 -7.73 -11.27 7.22
N THR A 199 -7.34 -12.55 7.15
CA THR A 199 -5.93 -12.95 7.02
C THR A 199 -5.36 -12.48 5.68
N GLY A 200 -6.10 -12.66 4.59
CA GLY A 200 -5.72 -12.21 3.25
C GLY A 200 -5.43 -10.72 3.13
N ASN A 201 -6.11 -9.87 3.91
CA ASN A 201 -5.86 -8.42 3.93
C ASN A 201 -4.41 -8.08 4.32
N GLN A 202 -3.78 -8.88 5.17
CA GLN A 202 -2.37 -8.69 5.56
C GLN A 202 -1.42 -8.98 4.38
N TYR A 203 -1.88 -9.77 3.41
CA TYR A 203 -1.17 -10.19 2.20
C TYR A 203 -1.77 -9.57 0.93
N LEU A 204 -2.52 -8.47 1.06
CA LEU A 204 -3.21 -7.83 -0.06
C LEU A 204 -2.27 -7.46 -1.21
N ARG A 205 -1.01 -7.12 -0.90
CA ARG A 205 0.03 -6.85 -1.90
C ARG A 205 0.40 -8.10 -2.72
N ASN A 206 0.46 -9.27 -2.08
CA ASN A 206 0.71 -10.54 -2.75
C ASN A 206 -0.49 -10.92 -3.63
N ILE A 207 -1.71 -10.70 -3.15
CA ILE A 207 -2.93 -10.94 -3.94
C ILE A 207 -2.98 -10.00 -5.15
N CYS A 208 -2.69 -8.71 -4.98
CA CYS A 208 -2.61 -7.76 -6.09
C CYS A 208 -1.53 -8.12 -7.11
N SER A 209 -0.47 -8.82 -6.70
CA SER A 209 0.62 -9.21 -7.61
C SER A 209 0.20 -10.21 -8.68
N LEU A 210 -0.93 -10.92 -8.49
CA LEU A 210 -1.53 -11.80 -9.49
C LEU A 210 -1.85 -11.09 -10.82
N PHE A 211 -2.08 -9.77 -10.75
CA PHE A 211 -2.48 -8.95 -11.90
C PHE A 211 -1.30 -8.19 -12.53
N ASP A 212 -0.13 -8.18 -11.90
CA ASP A 212 1.03 -7.41 -12.36
C ASP A 212 1.94 -8.28 -13.26
N PRO A 213 1.95 -8.08 -14.60
CA PRO A 213 2.78 -8.86 -15.52
C PRO A 213 4.28 -8.58 -15.36
N ASN A 214 4.66 -7.57 -14.57
CA ASN A 214 6.04 -7.23 -14.26
C ASN A 214 6.50 -7.75 -12.90
N TYR A 215 5.60 -8.36 -12.12
CA TYR A 215 5.95 -9.00 -10.86
C TYR A 215 6.84 -10.23 -11.11
N GLY A 216 7.81 -10.48 -10.22
CA GLY A 216 8.74 -11.61 -10.35
C GLY A 216 9.81 -11.50 -11.44
N LYS A 217 9.75 -10.48 -12.33
CA LYS A 217 10.84 -10.22 -13.28
C LYS A 217 12.12 -9.86 -12.51
N LYS A 218 13.22 -10.58 -12.76
CA LYS A 218 14.51 -10.35 -12.09
C LYS A 218 14.91 -8.88 -12.24
N ARG A 219 15.04 -8.18 -11.12
CA ARG A 219 15.66 -6.87 -11.02
C ARG A 219 17.02 -7.05 -10.33
N GLU A 220 18.06 -6.41 -10.86
CA GLU A 220 19.40 -6.49 -10.25
C GLU A 220 19.43 -5.76 -8.91
N GLY A 221 19.96 -6.41 -7.86
CA GLY A 221 20.17 -5.83 -6.52
C GLY A 221 19.05 -6.07 -5.48
N LYS A 222 19.27 -5.61 -4.24
CA LYS A 222 18.25 -5.62 -3.16
C LYS A 222 17.22 -4.52 -3.42
N VAL A 223 16.10 -4.89 -4.04
CA VAL A 223 15.02 -3.94 -4.43
C VAL A 223 13.95 -3.80 -3.35
N PHE A 224 13.72 -4.84 -2.54
CA PHE A 224 12.63 -4.87 -1.57
C PHE A 224 13.13 -4.83 -0.12
N SER A 225 12.39 -4.14 0.74
CA SER A 225 12.58 -4.18 2.19
C SER A 225 11.96 -5.45 2.78
N GLN A 226 12.55 -6.00 3.85
CA GLN A 226 11.91 -7.02 4.68
C GLN A 226 10.93 -6.34 5.65
N ALA A 227 9.74 -6.02 5.14
CA ALA A 227 8.72 -5.30 5.89
C ALA A 227 7.85 -6.23 6.76
N VAL A 228 7.81 -7.54 6.49
CA VAL A 228 7.08 -8.53 7.30
C VAL A 228 8.01 -9.66 7.69
#